data_AF-A0A166NJV2-F1
#
_entry.id   AF-A0A166NJV2-F1
#
_cell.length_a   1.000
_cell.length_b   1.000
_cell.length_c   1.000
_cell.angle_alpha   90.00
_cell.angle_beta   90.00
_cell.angle_gamma   90.00
#
_symmetry.space_group_name_H-M   'P 1'
#
loop_
_entity.id
_entity.type
_entity.pdbx_description
1 polymer ?
#
loop_
_entity_poly.entity_id
_entity_poly.type
_entity_poly.pdbx_seq_one_letter_code
_entity_poly.pdbx_strand_id
1 'polypeptide(L)'
;MTPTAIQFRHSHYLIFDEKGGAVRFTGSDLPDPRLEKCWALADSNDKVETPCVAFRGGVKKLVQAASPDPSRWKRWVKYHLGYRVVMALPTALEIGAIVKSVGYPASDVLTYVHKWGPSVRAVLDLYCTQGNDSTLEVSAAESARELCKDPSLLYSSDRSFTSVGSGVLYLYPVRNKSTTLPVNFGPYSACYIPTQYLSIIFDKARAARTNET
;
A
#
# COMPACT_ATOMS: atom_id res chain seq x y z
N MET A 1 1.29 10.44 -16.60
CA MET A 1 0.80 9.08 -16.92
C MET A 1 0.20 8.48 -15.66
N THR A 2 -1.09 8.15 -15.68
CA THR A 2 -1.84 7.58 -14.55
C THR A 2 -1.83 6.06 -14.62
N PRO A 3 -1.76 5.34 -13.47
CA PRO A 3 -1.80 3.88 -13.45
C PRO A 3 -3.14 3.41 -13.94
N THR A 4 -3.13 2.46 -14.86
CA THR A 4 -4.34 1.94 -15.50
C THR A 4 -4.50 0.44 -15.25
N ALA A 5 -3.59 -0.23 -14.52
CA ALA A 5 -3.82 -1.59 -14.06
C ALA A 5 -3.21 -1.85 -12.67
N ILE A 6 -3.90 -2.59 -11.81
CA ILE A 6 -3.48 -2.86 -10.43
C ILE A 6 -3.77 -4.31 -10.03
N GLN A 7 -2.79 -5.02 -9.48
CA GLN A 7 -2.94 -6.38 -8.95
C GLN A 7 -2.74 -6.37 -7.43
N PHE A 8 -3.82 -6.66 -6.68
CA PHE A 8 -3.79 -6.80 -5.22
C PHE A 8 -3.82 -8.26 -4.73
N ARG A 9 -4.24 -9.19 -5.60
CA ARG A 9 -4.39 -10.62 -5.27
C ARG A 9 -3.74 -11.49 -6.35
N HIS A 10 -3.48 -12.76 -6.02
CA HIS A 10 -2.91 -13.70 -6.98
C HIS A 10 -3.89 -14.04 -8.12
N SER A 11 -5.20 -14.04 -7.86
CA SER A 11 -6.22 -14.54 -8.79
C SER A 11 -6.76 -13.51 -9.79
N HIS A 12 -6.61 -12.21 -9.51
CA HIS A 12 -7.16 -11.18 -10.38
C HIS A 12 -6.37 -9.86 -10.33
N TYR A 13 -6.57 -9.06 -11.36
CA TYR A 13 -6.13 -7.68 -11.47
C TYR A 13 -7.26 -6.78 -11.96
N LEU A 14 -7.11 -5.49 -11.72
CA LEU A 14 -8.03 -4.43 -12.11
C LEU A 14 -7.41 -3.66 -13.27
N ILE A 15 -8.20 -3.26 -14.27
CA ILE A 15 -7.83 -2.28 -15.30
C ILE A 15 -8.74 -1.06 -15.16
N PHE A 16 -8.19 0.14 -15.22
CA PHE A 16 -8.89 1.42 -15.27
C PHE A 16 -8.46 2.16 -16.54
N ASP A 17 -9.36 2.37 -17.49
CA ASP A 17 -9.09 3.09 -18.74
C ASP A 17 -10.29 3.99 -19.12
N GLU A 18 -10.28 4.54 -20.35
CA GLU A 18 -11.40 5.32 -20.89
C GLU A 18 -12.73 4.55 -20.97
N LYS A 19 -12.70 3.22 -20.85
CA LYS A 19 -13.88 2.35 -20.83
C LYS A 19 -14.34 2.04 -19.39
N GLY A 20 -13.65 2.56 -18.38
CA GLY A 20 -13.97 2.38 -16.96
C GLY A 20 -13.13 1.30 -16.25
N GLY A 21 -13.61 0.89 -15.08
CA GLY A 21 -12.95 -0.14 -14.25
C GLY A 21 -13.39 -1.56 -14.62
N ALA A 22 -12.44 -2.50 -14.69
CA ALA A 22 -12.72 -3.89 -15.04
C ALA A 22 -11.84 -4.88 -14.25
N VAL A 23 -12.46 -5.93 -13.70
CA VAL A 23 -11.77 -7.06 -13.05
C VAL A 23 -11.39 -8.12 -14.10
N ARG A 24 -10.19 -8.68 -14.00
CA ARG A 24 -9.67 -9.75 -14.87
C ARG A 24 -8.99 -10.84 -14.07
N PHE A 25 -9.19 -12.09 -14.47
CA PHE A 25 -8.53 -13.24 -13.85
C PHE A 25 -7.09 -13.37 -14.38
N THR A 26 -6.17 -13.74 -13.50
CA THR A 26 -4.75 -13.91 -13.84
C THR A 26 -4.46 -15.21 -14.59
N GLY A 27 -5.35 -16.19 -14.48
CA GLY A 27 -5.26 -17.49 -15.14
C GLY A 27 -5.94 -17.56 -16.51
N SER A 28 -6.38 -16.44 -17.11
CA SER A 28 -6.89 -16.48 -18.48
C SER A 28 -5.75 -16.68 -19.47
N ASP A 29 -5.94 -17.56 -20.46
CA ASP A 29 -4.92 -17.91 -21.45
C ASP A 29 -4.47 -16.73 -22.31
N LEU A 30 -5.32 -15.69 -22.43
CA LEU A 30 -5.02 -14.48 -23.18
C LEU A 30 -5.01 -13.26 -22.25
N PRO A 31 -3.93 -12.44 -22.26
CA PRO A 31 -3.92 -11.16 -21.56
C PRO A 31 -4.91 -10.17 -22.20
N ASP A 32 -5.54 -9.32 -21.39
CA ASP A 32 -6.45 -8.29 -21.90
C ASP A 32 -5.65 -7.30 -22.79
N PRO A 33 -6.05 -7.08 -24.05
CA PRO A 33 -5.29 -6.24 -24.99
C PRO A 33 -5.13 -4.79 -24.53
N ARG A 34 -5.95 -4.33 -23.58
CA ARG A 34 -5.80 -3.00 -22.99
C ARG A 34 -4.50 -2.84 -22.21
N LEU A 35 -3.91 -3.93 -21.71
CA LEU A 35 -2.68 -3.90 -20.92
C LEU A 35 -1.50 -3.29 -21.70
N GLU A 36 -1.46 -3.43 -23.03
CA GLU A 36 -0.33 -2.95 -23.86
C GLU A 36 -0.11 -1.43 -23.72
N LYS A 37 -1.18 -0.69 -23.42
CA LYS A 37 -1.14 0.76 -23.21
C LYS A 37 -0.96 1.15 -21.74
N CYS A 38 -1.08 0.18 -20.83
CA CYS A 38 -1.08 0.41 -19.40
C CYS A 38 0.33 0.43 -18.82
N TRP A 39 0.54 1.25 -17.78
CA TRP A 39 1.49 0.85 -16.75
C TRP A 39 0.73 0.18 -15.61
N ALA A 40 1.31 -0.88 -15.08
CA ALA A 40 0.69 -1.75 -14.12
C ALA A 40 1.41 -1.70 -12.78
N LEU A 41 0.63 -1.74 -11.69
CA LEU A 41 1.12 -1.85 -10.32
C LEU A 41 0.83 -3.26 -9.80
N ALA A 42 1.87 -4.05 -9.57
CA ALA A 42 1.77 -5.30 -8.83
C ALA A 42 2.06 -5.03 -7.36
N ASP A 43 1.03 -5.15 -6.52
CA ASP A 43 1.14 -4.93 -5.10
C ASP A 43 1.65 -6.20 -4.39
N SER A 44 2.98 -6.37 -4.38
CA SER A 44 3.63 -7.58 -3.91
C SER A 44 3.75 -7.64 -2.38
N ASN A 45 2.90 -8.48 -1.79
CA ASN A 45 2.86 -8.86 -0.37
C ASN A 45 2.94 -10.40 -0.23
N ASP A 46 2.64 -10.92 0.96
CA ASP A 46 2.47 -12.36 1.25
C ASP A 46 1.61 -13.11 0.21
N LYS A 47 0.62 -12.46 -0.40
CA LYS A 47 -0.30 -13.07 -1.37
C LYS A 47 0.15 -12.92 -2.84
N VAL A 48 1.03 -11.98 -3.15
CA VAL A 48 1.54 -11.73 -4.50
C VAL A 48 3.06 -11.63 -4.44
N GLU A 49 3.75 -12.76 -4.56
CA GLU A 49 5.23 -12.74 -4.60
C GLU A 49 5.77 -12.23 -5.93
N THR A 50 5.06 -12.57 -7.01
CA THR A 50 5.43 -12.18 -8.38
C THR A 50 4.20 -11.61 -9.09
N PRO A 51 4.36 -10.59 -9.94
CA PRO A 51 3.32 -10.09 -10.82
C PRO A 51 2.76 -11.22 -11.69
N CYS A 52 1.46 -11.15 -11.98
CA CYS A 52 0.80 -12.13 -12.83
C CYS A 52 1.45 -12.21 -14.22
N VAL A 53 1.25 -13.34 -14.91
CA VAL A 53 1.78 -13.56 -16.27
C VAL A 53 1.39 -12.43 -17.22
N ALA A 54 0.13 -11.97 -17.14
CA ALA A 54 -0.38 -10.88 -17.95
C ALA A 54 0.42 -9.57 -17.76
N PHE A 55 0.84 -9.25 -16.52
CA PHE A 55 1.66 -8.08 -16.24
C PHE A 55 3.11 -8.25 -16.68
N ARG A 56 3.66 -9.47 -16.67
CA ARG A 56 5.07 -9.70 -17.03
C ARG A 56 5.34 -9.54 -18.53
N GLY A 57 4.36 -9.80 -19.40
CA GLY A 57 4.52 -9.71 -20.85
C GLY A 57 3.62 -8.69 -21.55
N GLY A 58 2.55 -8.22 -20.89
CA GLY A 58 1.49 -7.47 -21.57
C GLY A 58 1.45 -5.98 -21.32
N VAL A 59 2.32 -5.42 -20.45
CA VAL A 59 2.20 -4.01 -20.02
C VAL A 59 3.36 -3.15 -20.50
N LYS A 60 3.09 -1.87 -20.76
CA LYS A 60 4.11 -0.90 -21.17
C LYS A 60 5.17 -0.68 -20.09
N LYS A 61 4.76 -0.69 -18.82
CA LYS A 61 5.66 -0.55 -17.68
C LYS A 61 5.09 -1.27 -16.47
N LEU A 62 5.90 -2.09 -15.83
CA LEU A 62 5.54 -2.78 -14.60
C LEU A 62 6.22 -2.12 -13.41
N VAL A 63 5.42 -1.72 -12.43
CA VAL A 63 5.86 -1.28 -11.11
C VAL A 63 5.45 -2.35 -10.13
N GLN A 64 6.40 -2.85 -9.34
CA GLN A 64 6.09 -3.75 -8.24
C GLN A 64 6.30 -3.01 -6.93
N ALA A 65 5.24 -2.88 -6.14
CA ALA A 65 5.39 -2.52 -4.74
C ALA A 65 5.84 -3.78 -4.01
N ALA A 66 6.97 -3.76 -3.32
CA ALA A 66 7.43 -4.87 -2.50
C ALA A 66 7.35 -4.49 -1.03
N SER A 67 7.17 -5.49 -0.17
CA SER A 67 7.46 -5.33 1.26
C SER A 67 8.89 -4.77 1.43
N PRO A 68 9.11 -3.94 2.47
CA PRO A 68 10.44 -3.41 2.76
C PRO A 68 11.50 -4.49 3.01
N ASP A 69 11.11 -5.71 3.36
CA ASP A 69 12.02 -6.83 3.56
C ASP A 69 12.87 -7.10 2.30
N PRO A 70 14.21 -6.94 2.37
CA PRO A 70 15.11 -7.20 1.25
C PRO A 70 14.97 -8.59 0.65
N SER A 71 14.55 -9.60 1.42
CA SER A 71 14.30 -10.95 0.91
C SER A 71 13.32 -10.96 -0.28
N ARG A 72 12.40 -9.98 -0.31
CA ARG A 72 11.30 -9.88 -1.26
C ARG A 72 11.70 -9.26 -2.59
N TRP A 73 12.66 -8.35 -2.60
CA TRP A 73 13.05 -7.60 -3.81
C TRP A 73 14.51 -7.76 -4.22
N LYS A 74 15.41 -8.27 -3.35
CA LYS A 74 16.86 -8.35 -3.64
C LYS A 74 17.18 -9.13 -4.91
N ARG A 75 16.45 -10.24 -5.16
CA ARG A 75 16.69 -11.09 -6.34
C ARG A 75 16.33 -10.36 -7.64
N TRP A 76 15.37 -9.44 -7.56
CA TRP A 76 14.89 -8.65 -8.69
C TRP A 76 15.91 -7.57 -9.03
N VAL A 77 16.33 -6.83 -8.01
CA VAL A 77 17.30 -5.74 -8.15
C VAL A 77 18.71 -6.27 -8.52
N LYS A 78 19.00 -7.55 -8.29
CA LYS A 78 20.24 -8.18 -8.76
C LYS A 78 20.37 -8.15 -10.29
N TYR A 79 19.26 -8.35 -11.01
CA TYR A 79 19.29 -8.47 -12.48
C TYR A 79 18.83 -7.18 -13.18
N HIS A 80 18.20 -6.25 -12.47
CA HIS A 80 17.69 -4.98 -13.00
C HIS A 80 17.90 -3.86 -11.98
N LEU A 81 18.08 -2.61 -12.43
CA LEU A 81 18.17 -1.47 -11.51
C LEU A 81 16.87 -1.33 -10.70
N GLY A 82 17.00 -1.15 -9.38
CA GLY A 82 15.90 -0.91 -8.46
C GLY A 82 15.90 0.55 -7.98
N TYR A 83 14.72 1.17 -7.95
CA TYR A 83 14.53 2.51 -7.38
C TYR A 83 13.45 2.46 -6.31
N ARG A 84 13.71 3.12 -5.17
CA ARG A 84 12.69 3.32 -4.13
C ARG A 84 11.84 4.53 -4.51
N VAL A 85 10.54 4.34 -4.65
CA VAL A 85 9.58 5.42 -4.91
C VAL A 85 8.55 5.43 -3.79
N VAL A 86 8.45 6.56 -3.09
CA VAL A 86 7.35 6.81 -2.14
C VAL A 86 6.28 7.60 -2.88
N MET A 87 5.08 7.05 -2.95
CA MET A 87 3.94 7.65 -3.63
C MET A 87 2.97 8.30 -2.63
N ALA A 88 2.14 9.22 -3.14
CA ALA A 88 1.02 9.71 -2.36
C ALA A 88 0.05 8.56 -2.06
N LEU A 89 -0.56 8.60 -0.87
CA LEU A 89 -1.58 7.65 -0.46
C LEU A 89 -2.87 7.87 -1.26
N PRO A 90 -3.66 6.82 -1.49
CA PRO A 90 -4.92 6.94 -2.21
C PRO A 90 -5.91 7.77 -1.40
N THR A 91 -6.70 8.59 -2.10
CA THR A 91 -7.82 9.33 -1.53
C THR A 91 -8.98 8.38 -1.21
N ALA A 92 -9.88 8.80 -0.31
CA ALA A 92 -11.08 8.02 -0.02
C ALA A 92 -11.96 7.79 -1.26
N LEU A 93 -11.95 8.74 -2.21
CA LEU A 93 -12.66 8.60 -3.50
C LEU A 93 -12.06 7.48 -4.36
N GLU A 94 -10.72 7.45 -4.47
CA GLU A 94 -10.02 6.39 -5.21
C GLU A 94 -10.22 5.01 -4.55
N ILE A 95 -10.17 4.95 -3.22
CA ILE A 95 -10.50 3.72 -2.47
C ILE A 95 -11.95 3.30 -2.75
N GLY A 96 -12.90 4.25 -2.75
CA GLY A 96 -14.30 3.98 -3.04
C GLY A 96 -14.54 3.44 -4.45
N ALA A 97 -13.80 3.96 -5.44
CA ALA A 97 -13.83 3.42 -6.79
C ALA A 97 -13.32 1.97 -6.83
N ILE A 98 -12.24 1.65 -6.10
CA ILE A 98 -11.71 0.29 -6.00
C ILE A 98 -12.73 -0.64 -5.32
N VAL A 99 -13.28 -0.25 -4.17
CA VAL A 99 -14.31 -1.01 -3.43
C VAL A 99 -15.53 -1.30 -4.31
N LYS A 100 -16.02 -0.30 -5.04
CA LYS A 100 -17.12 -0.48 -6.00
C LYS A 100 -16.75 -1.44 -7.13
N SER A 101 -15.52 -1.37 -7.66
CA SER A 101 -15.07 -2.23 -8.75
C SER A 101 -14.99 -3.71 -8.39
N VAL A 102 -14.83 -4.04 -7.10
CA VAL A 102 -14.79 -5.42 -6.61
C VAL A 102 -16.16 -5.92 -6.10
N GLY A 103 -17.23 -5.12 -6.26
CA GLY A 103 -18.60 -5.52 -5.96
C GLY A 103 -19.12 -5.15 -4.57
N TYR A 104 -18.38 -4.35 -3.79
CA TYR A 104 -18.84 -3.86 -2.49
C TYR A 104 -19.48 -2.46 -2.60
N PRO A 105 -20.44 -2.12 -1.71
CA PRO A 105 -21.04 -0.78 -1.68
C PRO A 105 -20.02 0.23 -1.13
N ALA A 106 -19.91 1.42 -1.74
CA ALA A 106 -18.96 2.45 -1.31
C ALA A 106 -19.42 3.28 -0.09
N SER A 107 -20.54 2.93 0.54
CA SER A 107 -21.17 3.68 1.65
C SER A 107 -20.24 3.89 2.85
N ASP A 108 -19.50 2.85 3.23
CA ASP A 108 -18.74 2.80 4.48
C ASP A 108 -17.26 3.14 4.29
N VAL A 109 -16.84 3.44 3.07
CA VAL A 109 -15.44 3.73 2.73
C VAL A 109 -14.93 4.93 3.51
N LEU A 110 -15.72 6.00 3.61
CA LEU A 110 -15.33 7.18 4.38
C LEU A 110 -15.15 6.86 5.86
N THR A 111 -16.06 6.05 6.43
CA THR A 111 -15.99 5.59 7.82
C THR A 111 -14.71 4.79 8.07
N TYR A 112 -14.41 3.82 7.21
CA TYR A 112 -13.23 2.98 7.34
C TYR A 112 -11.93 3.77 7.13
N VAL A 113 -11.86 4.65 6.14
CA VAL A 113 -10.69 5.50 5.90
C VAL A 113 -10.48 6.49 7.05
N HIS A 114 -11.56 7.05 7.61
CA HIS A 114 -11.46 7.96 8.74
C HIS A 114 -10.94 7.29 10.02
N LYS A 115 -11.27 6.00 10.23
CA LYS A 115 -10.79 5.22 11.37
C LYS A 115 -9.38 4.67 11.15
N TRP A 116 -9.15 3.97 10.04
CA TRP A 116 -7.96 3.13 9.80
C TRP A 116 -6.92 3.76 8.86
N GLY A 117 -7.23 4.93 8.28
CA GLY A 117 -6.39 5.60 7.31
C GLY A 117 -6.60 5.08 5.88
N PRO A 118 -5.86 5.64 4.90
CA PRO A 118 -6.05 5.38 3.48
C PRO A 118 -5.41 4.06 3.01
N SER A 119 -5.61 2.96 3.73
CA SER A 119 -5.15 1.62 3.32
C SER A 119 -6.24 0.90 2.54
N VAL A 120 -6.06 0.77 1.22
CA VAL A 120 -6.97 -0.01 0.34
C VAL A 120 -7.18 -1.42 0.89
N ARG A 121 -6.12 -2.06 1.40
CA ARG A 121 -6.20 -3.41 1.95
C ARG A 121 -7.02 -3.46 3.23
N ALA A 122 -6.75 -2.57 4.19
CA ALA A 122 -7.50 -2.54 5.44
C ALA A 122 -9.00 -2.32 5.16
N VAL A 123 -9.33 -1.40 4.25
CA VAL A 123 -10.72 -1.16 3.84
C VAL A 123 -11.33 -2.40 3.17
N LEU A 124 -10.64 -3.05 2.23
CA LEU A 124 -11.14 -4.26 1.58
C LEU A 124 -11.29 -5.44 2.56
N ASP A 125 -10.37 -5.58 3.50
CA ASP A 125 -10.44 -6.61 4.54
C ASP A 125 -11.63 -6.38 5.46
N LEU A 126 -11.96 -5.12 5.79
CA LEU A 126 -13.16 -4.76 6.56
C LEU A 126 -14.45 -5.15 5.83
N TYR A 127 -14.53 -4.98 4.52
CA TYR A 127 -15.67 -5.50 3.76
C TYR A 127 -15.73 -7.04 3.78
N CYS A 128 -14.58 -7.71 3.76
CA CYS A 128 -14.51 -9.18 3.84
C CYS A 128 -14.94 -9.70 5.23
N THR A 129 -14.66 -8.95 6.30
CA THR A 129 -14.98 -9.32 7.68
C THR A 129 -16.29 -8.70 8.19
N GLN A 130 -17.09 -8.10 7.30
CA GLN A 130 -18.36 -7.44 7.63
C GLN A 130 -18.21 -6.36 8.72
N GLY A 131 -17.12 -5.58 8.64
CA GLY A 131 -16.81 -4.48 9.54
C GLY A 131 -16.15 -4.91 10.85
N ASN A 132 -15.90 -6.20 11.08
CA ASN A 132 -15.10 -6.65 12.23
C ASN A 132 -13.63 -6.24 12.04
N ASP A 133 -13.15 -5.35 12.89
CA ASP A 133 -11.82 -4.76 12.82
C ASP A 133 -10.88 -5.19 13.95
N SER A 134 -11.24 -6.24 14.70
CA SER A 134 -10.47 -6.76 15.83
C SER A 134 -9.02 -7.12 15.44
N THR A 135 -8.84 -7.70 14.25
CA THR A 135 -7.51 -8.07 13.73
C THR A 135 -6.65 -6.85 13.39
N LEU A 136 -7.25 -5.79 12.85
CA LEU A 136 -6.56 -4.53 12.58
C LEU A 136 -6.19 -3.83 13.89
N GLU A 137 -7.05 -3.89 14.90
CA GLU A 137 -6.79 -3.29 16.21
C GLU A 137 -5.66 -3.98 16.95
N VAL A 138 -5.65 -5.32 16.97
CA VAL A 138 -4.54 -6.11 17.52
C VAL A 138 -3.24 -5.77 16.80
N SER A 139 -3.25 -5.78 15.45
CA SER A 139 -2.05 -5.48 14.65
C SER A 139 -1.53 -4.05 14.86
N ALA A 140 -2.41 -3.06 14.96
CA ALA A 140 -2.04 -1.67 15.23
C ALA A 140 -1.46 -1.52 16.65
N ALA A 141 -2.06 -2.17 17.65
CA ALA A 141 -1.56 -2.14 19.02
C ALA A 141 -0.18 -2.82 19.14
N GLU A 142 0.04 -3.95 18.50
CA GLU A 142 1.34 -4.63 18.44
C GLU A 142 2.39 -3.75 17.76
N SER A 143 2.06 -3.19 16.59
CA SER A 143 2.94 -2.26 15.87
C SER A 143 3.34 -1.07 16.76
N ALA A 144 2.38 -0.48 17.48
CA ALA A 144 2.63 0.63 18.39
C ALA A 144 3.54 0.24 19.56
N ARG A 145 3.33 -0.93 20.18
CA ARG A 145 4.16 -1.43 21.29
C ARG A 145 5.60 -1.65 20.86
N GLU A 146 5.82 -2.35 19.73
CA GLU A 146 7.16 -2.62 19.22
C GLU A 146 7.91 -1.32 18.88
N LEU A 147 7.25 -0.38 18.22
CA LEU A 147 7.82 0.95 17.96
C LEU A 147 8.14 1.74 19.23
N CYS A 148 7.23 1.69 20.22
CA CYS A 148 7.45 2.37 21.48
C CYS A 148 8.59 1.75 22.26
N LYS A 149 8.84 0.44 22.13
CA LYS A 149 9.95 -0.28 22.75
C LYS A 149 11.29 0.11 22.12
N ASP A 150 11.36 0.07 20.80
CA ASP A 150 12.56 0.41 20.03
C ASP A 150 12.22 1.22 18.76
N PRO A 151 12.32 2.56 18.81
CA PRO A 151 12.10 3.41 17.65
C PRO A 151 13.08 3.17 16.49
N SER A 152 14.24 2.54 16.74
CA SER A 152 15.21 2.24 15.69
C SER A 152 14.68 1.19 14.70
N LEU A 153 13.71 0.37 15.13
CA LEU A 153 13.01 -0.60 14.28
C LEU A 153 12.27 0.02 13.11
N LEU A 154 12.02 1.34 13.12
CA LEU A 154 11.46 2.04 11.95
C LEU A 154 12.36 1.92 10.72
N TYR A 155 13.67 1.78 10.92
CA TYR A 155 14.66 1.77 9.86
C TYR A 155 15.43 0.45 9.84
N SER A 156 15.61 -0.10 8.64
CA SER A 156 16.60 -1.12 8.34
C SER A 156 18.00 -0.51 8.31
N SER A 157 19.03 -1.35 8.31
CA SER A 157 20.45 -0.94 8.30
C SER A 157 20.83 -0.06 7.11
N ASP A 158 20.09 -0.15 6.01
CA ASP A 158 20.20 0.68 4.80
C ASP A 158 19.37 1.97 4.85
N ARG A 159 18.79 2.31 6.02
CA ARG A 159 17.83 3.41 6.22
C ARG A 159 16.58 3.30 5.34
N SER A 160 16.19 2.08 4.97
CA SER A 160 14.86 1.80 4.43
C SER A 160 13.86 1.58 5.55
N PHE A 161 12.60 1.97 5.35
CA PHE A 161 11.57 1.70 6.35
C PHE A 161 11.36 0.20 6.52
N THR A 162 11.03 -0.27 7.71
CA THR A 162 10.57 -1.64 7.95
C THR A 162 9.04 -1.71 7.98
N SER A 163 8.48 -2.92 8.10
CA SER A 163 7.04 -3.12 8.30
C SER A 163 6.58 -3.03 9.76
N VAL A 164 7.49 -2.92 10.74
CA VAL A 164 7.14 -2.99 12.18
C VAL A 164 6.13 -1.90 12.58
N GLY A 165 6.16 -0.74 11.92
CA GLY A 165 5.25 0.36 12.19
C GLY A 165 4.00 0.45 11.32
N SER A 166 3.81 -0.43 10.33
CA SER A 166 2.83 -0.20 9.27
C SER A 166 1.37 -0.26 9.72
N GLY A 167 1.09 -0.82 10.90
CA GLY A 167 -0.26 -0.81 11.48
C GLY A 167 -0.70 0.56 12.00
N VAL A 168 0.23 1.48 12.25
CA VAL A 168 -0.06 2.80 12.86
C VAL A 168 0.56 3.98 12.11
N LEU A 169 1.70 3.78 11.44
CA LEU A 169 2.42 4.83 10.72
C LEU A 169 2.31 4.64 9.21
N TYR A 170 2.13 5.77 8.54
CA TYR A 170 2.09 5.88 7.09
C TYR A 170 3.21 6.77 6.59
N LEU A 171 3.66 6.50 5.38
CA LEU A 171 4.66 7.32 4.68
C LEU A 171 3.97 8.25 3.70
N TYR A 172 4.41 9.50 3.67
CA TYR A 172 4.04 10.42 2.59
C TYR A 172 5.30 11.02 1.94
N PRO A 173 5.26 11.28 0.63
CA PRO A 173 6.38 11.89 -0.07
C PRO A 173 6.53 13.36 0.35
N VAL A 174 7.75 13.76 0.74
CA VAL A 174 8.06 15.17 0.99
C VAL A 174 8.38 15.82 -0.35
N ARG A 175 7.43 16.59 -0.91
CA ARG A 175 7.63 17.32 -2.15
C ARG A 175 8.36 18.63 -1.84
N ASN A 176 9.57 18.79 -2.35
CA ASN A 176 10.26 20.08 -2.29
C ASN A 176 9.53 21.06 -3.21
N LYS A 177 9.11 22.22 -2.72
CA LYS A 177 8.31 23.21 -3.47
C LYS A 177 9.14 23.99 -4.51
N SER A 178 10.19 23.38 -5.08
CA SER A 178 11.01 24.06 -6.09
C SER A 178 10.21 24.20 -7.40
N THR A 179 10.07 25.43 -7.86
CA THR A 179 9.23 25.85 -8.99
C THR A 179 9.85 25.60 -10.37
N THR A 180 11.06 25.05 -10.46
CA THR A 180 11.87 25.10 -11.70
C THR A 180 12.22 23.76 -12.36
N LEU A 181 11.79 22.61 -11.83
CA LEU A 181 12.06 21.29 -12.45
C LEU A 181 10.87 20.34 -12.27
N PRO A 182 10.70 19.33 -13.16
CA PRO A 182 9.66 18.31 -12.98
C PRO A 182 9.85 17.68 -11.60
N VAL A 183 8.77 17.62 -10.82
CA VAL A 183 8.71 17.17 -9.41
C VAL A 183 9.77 16.10 -9.14
N ASN A 184 10.91 16.52 -8.60
CA ASN A 184 11.95 15.58 -8.20
C ASN A 184 11.36 14.76 -7.06
N PHE A 185 11.15 13.46 -7.29
CA PHE A 185 10.88 12.51 -6.23
C PHE A 185 12.10 12.52 -5.31
N GLY A 186 12.04 13.30 -4.23
CA GLY A 186 13.11 13.35 -3.26
C GLY A 186 13.23 12.00 -2.53
N PRO A 187 14.43 11.62 -2.06
CA PRO A 187 14.59 10.45 -1.19
C PRO A 187 13.86 10.63 0.16
N TYR A 188 13.39 11.84 0.44
CA TYR A 188 12.74 12.26 1.66
C TYR A 188 11.27 11.87 1.67
N SER A 189 10.92 11.12 2.70
CA SER A 189 9.55 10.82 3.09
C SER A 189 9.45 11.06 4.58
N ALA A 190 8.24 11.33 5.04
CA ALA A 190 7.98 11.54 6.45
C ALA A 190 6.92 10.54 6.91
N CYS A 191 7.13 10.06 8.14
CA CYS A 191 6.16 9.23 8.83
C CYS A 191 5.10 10.12 9.48
N TYR A 192 3.86 9.65 9.48
CA TYR A 192 2.78 10.26 10.23
C TYR A 192 1.72 9.23 10.61
N ILE A 193 0.94 9.53 11.65
CA ILE A 193 -0.24 8.74 12.04
C ILE A 193 -1.46 9.39 11.39
N PRO A 194 -2.18 8.71 10.47
CA PRO A 194 -3.15 9.38 9.60
C PRO A 194 -4.50 9.68 10.24
N THR A 195 -4.81 9.06 11.38
CA THR A 195 -6.12 9.20 12.03
C THR A 195 -5.98 9.40 13.53
N GLN A 196 -6.96 10.09 14.12
CA GLN A 196 -7.02 10.26 15.57
C GLN A 196 -7.14 8.92 16.29
N TYR A 197 -7.87 7.96 15.71
CA TYR A 197 -8.04 6.63 16.28
C TYR A 197 -6.70 5.88 16.39
N LEU A 198 -5.88 5.88 15.33
CA LEU A 198 -4.53 5.29 15.38
C LEU A 198 -3.60 6.07 16.32
N SER A 199 -3.76 7.39 16.45
CA SER A 199 -2.99 8.19 17.41
C SER A 199 -3.29 7.75 18.84
N ILE A 200 -4.56 7.52 19.18
CA ILE A 200 -4.96 7.04 20.50
C ILE A 200 -4.33 5.67 20.80
N ILE A 201 -4.30 4.75 19.83
CA ILE A 201 -3.65 3.44 19.99
C ILE A 201 -2.15 3.63 20.28
N PHE A 202 -1.49 4.49 19.52
CA PHE A 202 -0.07 4.79 19.71
C PHE A 202 0.22 5.44 21.07
N ASP A 203 -0.57 6.43 21.48
CA ASP A 203 -0.42 7.12 22.75
C ASP A 203 -0.64 6.19 23.95
N LYS A 204 -1.58 5.25 23.86
CA LYS A 204 -1.78 4.20 24.88
C LYS A 204 -0.55 3.31 25.02
N ALA A 205 0.03 2.86 23.90
CA ALA A 205 1.24 2.04 23.93
C ALA A 205 2.43 2.82 24.52
N ARG A 206 2.58 4.11 24.19
CA ARG A 206 3.61 4.98 24.74
C ARG A 206 3.45 5.16 26.25
N ALA A 207 2.23 5.41 26.73
CA ALA A 207 1.94 5.61 28.15
C ALA A 207 2.12 4.33 28.98
N ALA A 208 1.86 3.16 28.41
CA ALA A 208 2.14 1.89 29.09
C ALA A 208 3.63 1.73 29.40
N ARG A 209 4.52 2.12 28.47
CA ARG A 209 5.98 2.05 28.66
C ARG A 209 6.48 2.97 29.78
N THR A 210 5.93 4.18 29.90
CA THR A 210 6.37 5.13 30.94
C THR A 210 6.05 4.67 32.36
N ASN A 211 5.14 3.70 32.51
CA ASN A 211 4.78 3.12 33.81
C ASN A 211 5.59 1.85 34.14
N GLU A 212 6.39 1.34 33.20
CA GLU A 212 7.23 0.14 33.37
C GLU A 212 8.71 0.47 33.68
N THR A 213 9.08 1.75 33.64
CA THR A 213 10.41 2.30 33.98
C THR A 213 10.40 3.00 35.32
#